data_AF-A0A8D1AQQ8-F1
#
_entry.id   AF-A0A8D1AQQ8-F1
#
_cell.length_a   1.000
_cell.length_b   1.000
_cell.length_c   1.000
_cell.angle_alpha   90.00
_cell.angle_beta   90.00
_cell.angle_gamma   90.00
#
_symmetry.space_group_name_H-M   'P 1'
#
loop_
_entity.id
_entity.type
_entity.pdbx_description
1 polymer ?
#
loop_
_entity_poly.entity_id
_entity_poly.type
_entity_poly.pdbx_seq_one_letter_code
_entity_poly.pdbx_strand_id
1 'polypeptide(L)'
;MGKATRDQTYFQRSSLFWVTIITVSFGYYTWMVFWPESIPYQSLGPLGPFTRYLLDHHHTLLHNGYWLAWLIHVVETLYAMVLCKSKGITNTSTQLLWFLQTFLFGMASLYYLITYRPRRQKQT
;
A
#
# COMPACT_ATOMS: atom_id res chain seq x y z
N MET A 1 16.52 -11.84 -27.76
CA MET A 1 16.91 -10.77 -26.80
C MET A 1 15.73 -10.11 -26.08
N GLY A 2 14.62 -9.73 -26.73
CA GLY A 2 13.51 -8.96 -26.10
C GLY A 2 12.60 -9.65 -25.05
N LYS A 3 13.04 -10.75 -24.42
CA LYS A 3 12.23 -11.56 -23.49
C LYS A 3 12.81 -11.60 -22.07
N ALA A 4 14.13 -11.73 -21.93
CA ALA A 4 14.82 -11.57 -20.65
C ALA A 4 14.69 -10.13 -20.10
N THR A 5 14.70 -9.13 -21.00
CA THR A 5 14.40 -7.73 -20.68
C THR A 5 13.00 -7.56 -20.09
N ARG A 6 12.03 -8.40 -20.49
CA ARG A 6 10.63 -8.30 -20.05
C ARG A 6 10.45 -8.72 -18.60
N ASP A 7 11.21 -9.72 -18.15
CA ASP A 7 11.23 -10.14 -16.74
C ASP A 7 11.99 -9.12 -15.87
N GLN A 8 13.05 -8.50 -16.41
CA GLN A 8 13.79 -7.43 -15.73
C GLN A 8 12.98 -6.15 -15.51
N THR A 9 11.94 -5.93 -16.32
CA THR A 9 11.08 -4.74 -16.28
C THR A 9 9.63 -5.06 -15.90
N TYR A 10 9.35 -6.23 -15.32
CA TYR A 10 7.97 -6.61 -14.98
C TYR A 10 7.38 -5.69 -13.90
N PHE A 11 6.27 -5.06 -14.22
CA PHE A 11 5.47 -4.26 -13.30
C PHE A 11 3.99 -4.50 -13.57
N GLN A 12 3.22 -4.67 -12.50
CA GLN A 12 1.78 -4.81 -12.58
C GLN A 12 1.12 -3.79 -11.66
N ARG A 13 0.19 -3.02 -12.24
CA ARG A 13 -0.57 -2.02 -11.49
C ARG A 13 -1.54 -2.70 -10.53
N SER A 14 -1.66 -2.14 -9.33
CA SER A 14 -2.72 -2.51 -8.39
C SER A 14 -4.11 -2.26 -9.01
N SER A 15 -5.10 -3.06 -8.62
CA SER A 15 -6.46 -2.87 -9.13
C SER A 15 -7.02 -1.52 -8.70
N LEU A 16 -7.78 -0.86 -9.59
CA LEU A 16 -8.41 0.43 -9.29
C LEU A 16 -9.35 0.35 -8.08
N PHE A 17 -10.01 -0.80 -7.91
CA PHE A 17 -10.85 -1.08 -6.74
C PHE A 17 -10.05 -0.95 -5.44
N TRP A 18 -8.91 -1.64 -5.32
CA TRP A 18 -8.08 -1.57 -4.12
C TRP A 18 -7.42 -0.21 -3.92
N VAL A 19 -6.95 0.41 -5.00
CA VAL A 19 -6.40 1.77 -4.97
C VAL A 19 -7.43 2.75 -4.39
N THR A 20 -8.69 2.67 -4.84
CA THR A 20 -9.76 3.55 -4.37
C THR A 20 -10.08 3.32 -2.90
N ILE A 21 -10.25 2.06 -2.50
CA ILE A 21 -10.55 1.71 -1.10
C ILE A 21 -9.43 2.21 -0.18
N ILE A 22 -8.18 1.89 -0.48
CA ILE A 22 -7.05 2.29 0.37
C ILE A 22 -6.94 3.80 0.42
N THR A 23 -7.02 4.50 -0.71
CA THR A 23 -6.91 5.97 -0.74
C THR A 23 -8.00 6.63 0.11
N VAL A 24 -9.25 6.21 -0.04
CA VAL A 24 -10.38 6.76 0.71
C VAL A 24 -10.25 6.43 2.20
N SER A 25 -9.96 5.18 2.55
CA SER A 25 -9.86 4.75 3.95
C SER A 25 -8.67 5.38 4.66
N PHE A 26 -7.48 5.39 4.06
CA PHE A 26 -6.28 5.97 4.65
C PHE A 26 -6.35 7.50 4.69
N GLY A 27 -6.97 8.12 3.67
CA GLY A 27 -7.28 9.54 3.66
C GLY A 27 -8.23 9.92 4.78
N TYR A 28 -9.32 9.18 4.96
CA TYR A 28 -10.26 9.39 6.06
C TYR A 28 -9.59 9.18 7.43
N TYR A 29 -8.75 8.15 7.58
CA TYR A 29 -8.02 7.92 8.81
C TYR A 29 -7.03 9.07 9.12
N THR A 30 -6.31 9.56 8.10
CA THR A 30 -5.46 10.76 8.23
C THR A 30 -6.28 11.97 8.68
N TRP A 31 -7.47 12.16 8.09
CA TRP A 31 -8.38 13.24 8.47
C TRP A 31 -8.82 13.13 9.94
N MET A 32 -9.17 11.93 10.40
CA MET A 32 -9.51 11.66 11.80
C MET A 32 -8.36 11.98 12.77
N VAL A 33 -7.13 11.63 12.41
CA VAL A 33 -5.98 11.77 13.32
C VAL A 33 -5.47 13.21 13.41
N PHE A 34 -5.49 13.96 12.31
CA PHE A 34 -4.89 15.31 12.26
C PHE A 34 -5.89 16.45 12.25
N TRP A 35 -7.11 16.24 11.78
CA TRP A 35 -8.13 17.28 11.64
C TRP A 35 -9.54 16.81 12.06
N PRO A 36 -9.70 16.19 13.25
CA PRO A 36 -10.97 15.64 13.70
C PRO A 36 -12.08 16.71 13.74
N GLU A 37 -11.77 17.92 14.19
CA GLU A 37 -12.74 19.02 14.32
C GLU A 37 -13.40 19.44 13.00
N SER A 38 -12.75 19.17 11.87
CA SER A 38 -13.28 19.53 10.55
C SER A 38 -14.12 18.42 9.90
N ILE A 39 -14.25 17.27 10.56
CA ILE A 39 -15.06 16.16 10.05
C ILE A 39 -16.55 16.52 10.18
N PRO A 40 -17.33 16.42 9.08
CA PRO A 40 -18.76 16.73 9.10
C PRO A 40 -19.57 15.56 9.68
N TYR A 41 -19.41 15.26 10.97
CA TYR A 41 -19.99 14.08 11.63
C TYR A 41 -21.50 13.92 11.40
N GLN A 42 -22.25 15.02 11.35
CA GLN A 42 -23.70 14.99 11.13
C GLN A 42 -24.09 14.51 9.72
N SER A 43 -23.23 14.74 8.72
CA SER A 43 -23.47 14.37 7.33
C SER A 43 -23.00 12.95 7.00
N LEU A 44 -22.24 12.30 7.89
CA LEU A 44 -21.68 10.96 7.68
C LEU A 44 -22.65 9.81 8.03
N GLY A 45 -23.87 10.13 8.46
CA GLY A 45 -24.84 9.12 8.90
C GLY A 45 -24.29 8.30 10.07
N PRO A 46 -24.43 6.95 10.07
CA PRO A 46 -23.94 6.10 11.16
C PRO A 46 -22.43 6.19 11.42
N LEU A 47 -21.63 6.52 10.40
CA LEU A 47 -20.18 6.68 10.55
C LEU A 47 -19.81 7.86 11.44
N GLY A 48 -20.63 8.91 11.50
CA GLY A 48 -20.36 10.10 12.30
C GLY A 48 -20.26 9.79 13.81
N PRO A 49 -21.33 9.29 14.44
CA PRO A 49 -21.31 8.88 15.84
C PRO A 49 -20.24 7.83 16.16
N PHE A 50 -20.02 6.87 15.27
CA PHE A 50 -18.97 5.87 15.43
C PHE A 50 -17.57 6.49 15.46
N THR A 51 -17.29 7.41 14.52
CA THR A 51 -16.01 8.12 14.44
C THR A 51 -15.78 8.98 15.69
N ARG A 52 -16.81 9.68 16.18
CA ARG A 52 -16.73 10.42 17.45
C ARG A 52 -16.43 9.52 18.63
N TYR A 53 -17.14 8.39 18.74
CA TYR A 53 -16.90 7.44 19.83
C TYR A 53 -15.44 6.98 19.85
N LEU A 54 -14.87 6.62 18.70
CA LEU A 54 -13.46 6.24 18.58
C LEU A 54 -12.51 7.37 18.97
N LEU A 55 -12.79 8.60 18.57
CA LEU A 55 -11.96 9.75 18.92
C LEU A 55 -12.03 10.07 20.42
N ASP A 56 -13.23 10.06 21.00
CA ASP A 56 -13.43 10.43 22.40
C ASP A 56 -12.90 9.37 23.39
N HIS A 57 -12.99 8.08 23.03
CA HIS A 57 -12.65 6.97 23.95
C HIS A 57 -11.33 6.26 23.60
N HIS A 58 -10.87 6.37 22.35
CA HIS A 58 -9.76 5.58 21.82
C HIS A 58 -8.74 6.43 21.03
N HIS A 59 -8.64 7.73 21.31
CA HIS A 59 -7.72 8.65 20.63
C HIS A 59 -6.29 8.13 20.51
N THR A 60 -5.71 7.66 21.63
CA THR A 60 -4.34 7.12 21.66
C THR A 60 -4.19 5.89 20.78
N LEU A 61 -5.21 5.02 20.73
CA LEU A 61 -5.19 3.84 19.86
C LEU A 61 -5.26 4.24 18.38
N LEU A 62 -6.05 5.26 18.02
CA LEU A 62 -6.11 5.79 16.65
C LEU A 62 -4.76 6.38 16.23
N HIS A 63 -4.13 7.19 17.07
CA HIS A 63 -2.83 7.77 16.73
C HIS A 63 -1.73 6.70 16.61
N ASN A 64 -1.66 5.76 17.55
CA ASN A 64 -0.70 4.66 17.50
C ASN A 64 -0.96 3.73 16.32
N GLY A 65 -2.23 3.42 16.05
CA GLY A 65 -2.65 2.60 14.93
C GLY A 65 -2.30 3.23 13.58
N TYR A 66 -2.41 4.56 13.47
CA TYR A 66 -2.03 5.30 12.27
C TYR A 66 -0.53 5.16 11.96
N TRP A 67 0.32 5.38 12.96
CA TRP A 67 1.77 5.21 12.78
C TRP A 67 2.17 3.75 12.56
N LEU A 68 1.48 2.82 13.21
CA LEU A 68 1.67 1.38 12.97
C LEU A 68 1.33 1.01 11.54
N ALA A 69 0.26 1.56 10.96
CA ALA A 69 -0.11 1.33 9.57
C ALA A 69 0.98 1.84 8.61
N TRP A 70 1.54 3.03 8.85
CA TRP A 70 2.69 3.52 8.09
C TRP A 70 3.93 2.63 8.26
N LEU A 71 4.20 2.14 9.46
CA LEU A 71 5.31 1.21 9.70
C LEU A 71 5.13 -0.09 8.90
N ILE A 72 3.91 -0.64 8.85
CA ILE A 72 3.59 -1.82 8.04
C ILE A 72 3.86 -1.54 6.55
N HIS A 73 3.39 -0.41 6.02
CA HIS A 73 3.65 -0.02 4.63
C HIS A 73 5.15 0.11 4.33
N VAL A 74 5.95 0.65 5.26
CA VAL A 74 7.41 0.71 5.13
C VAL A 74 8.02 -0.70 5.06
N VAL A 75 7.63 -1.60 5.97
CA VAL A 75 8.10 -2.99 5.99
C VAL A 75 7.75 -3.71 4.68
N GLU A 76 6.52 -3.57 4.20
CA GLU A 76 6.05 -4.15 2.93
C GLU A 76 6.83 -3.61 1.74
N THR A 77 7.13 -2.31 1.75
CA THR A 77 7.92 -1.65 0.71
C THR A 77 9.36 -2.15 0.67
N LEU A 78 10.00 -2.28 1.83
CA LEU A 78 11.34 -2.86 1.93
C LEU A 78 11.35 -4.31 1.44
N TYR A 79 10.34 -5.09 1.83
CA TYR A 79 10.17 -6.47 1.37
C TYR A 79 9.96 -6.53 -0.16
N ALA A 80 9.15 -5.66 -0.74
CA ALA A 80 8.96 -5.57 -2.19
C ALA A 80 10.28 -5.31 -2.92
N MET A 81 11.14 -4.43 -2.39
CA MET A 81 12.45 -4.15 -3.00
C MET A 81 13.39 -5.37 -2.98
N VAL A 82 13.42 -6.11 -1.88
CA VAL A 82 14.16 -7.38 -1.79
C VAL A 82 13.59 -8.40 -2.77
N LEU A 83 12.26 -8.46 -2.88
CA LEU A 83 11.55 -9.41 -3.72
C LEU A 83 11.72 -9.10 -5.23
N CYS A 84 11.78 -7.83 -5.62
CA CYS A 84 12.12 -7.45 -6.99
C CYS A 84 13.50 -8.00 -7.39
N LYS A 85 14.52 -7.79 -6.53
CA LYS A 85 15.88 -8.28 -6.78
C LYS A 85 15.93 -9.80 -6.84
N SER A 86 15.29 -10.50 -5.90
CA SER A 86 15.28 -11.96 -5.87
C SER A 86 14.54 -12.58 -7.06
N LYS A 87 13.58 -11.87 -7.65
CA LYS A 87 12.85 -12.29 -8.87
C LYS A 87 13.51 -11.82 -10.17
N GLY A 88 14.69 -11.20 -10.11
CA GLY A 88 15.44 -10.76 -11.30
C GLY A 88 14.93 -9.47 -11.94
N ILE A 89 14.07 -8.71 -11.26
CA ILE A 89 13.64 -7.37 -11.69
C ILE A 89 14.78 -6.41 -11.37
N THR A 90 15.66 -6.15 -12.33
CA THR A 90 16.86 -5.33 -12.15
C THR A 90 16.71 -3.89 -12.66
N ASN A 91 15.65 -3.58 -13.40
CA ASN A 91 15.41 -2.22 -13.90
C ASN A 91 15.05 -1.27 -12.75
N THR A 92 15.84 -0.21 -12.56
CA THR A 92 15.67 0.76 -11.47
C THR A 92 14.33 1.48 -11.52
N SER A 93 13.84 1.85 -12.70
CA SER A 93 12.55 2.53 -12.85
C SER A 93 11.40 1.60 -12.46
N THR A 94 11.45 0.33 -12.86
CA THR A 94 10.48 -0.69 -12.46
C THR A 94 10.51 -0.94 -10.95
N GLN A 95 11.69 -1.01 -10.34
CA GLN A 95 11.83 -1.11 -8.88
C GLN A 95 11.24 0.10 -8.17
N LEU A 96 11.47 1.32 -8.68
CA LEU A 96 10.88 2.54 -8.12
C LEU A 96 9.35 2.52 -8.22
N LEU A 97 8.78 2.01 -9.32
CA LEU A 97 7.34 1.85 -9.45
C LEU A 97 6.78 0.85 -8.41
N TRP A 98 7.45 -0.28 -8.19
CA TRP A 98 7.08 -1.23 -7.15
C TRP A 98 7.21 -0.63 -5.75
N PHE A 99 8.27 0.15 -5.49
CA PHE A 99 8.47 0.88 -4.24
C PHE A 99 7.29 1.83 -3.99
N LEU A 100 7.02 2.74 -4.92
CA LEU A 100 5.98 3.76 -4.76
C LEU A 100 4.58 3.14 -4.63
N GLN A 101 4.26 2.17 -5.48
CA GLN A 101 2.96 1.51 -5.44
C GLN A 101 2.76 0.72 -4.13
N THR A 102 3.81 0.05 -3.62
CA THR A 102 3.72 -0.70 -2.36
C THR A 102 3.73 0.22 -1.14
N PHE A 103 4.47 1.33 -1.19
CA PHE A 103 4.44 2.32 -0.12
C PHE A 103 3.05 2.94 0.04
N LEU A 104 2.36 3.22 -1.06
CA LEU A 104 1.04 3.83 -1.03
C LEU A 104 -0.10 2.83 -0.80
N PHE A 105 -0.02 1.64 -1.40
CA PHE A 105 -1.13 0.68 -1.42
C PHE A 105 -0.84 -0.66 -0.73
N GLY A 106 0.32 -0.79 -0.10
CA GLY A 106 0.70 -1.92 0.74
C GLY A 106 0.52 -3.29 0.08
N MET A 107 -0.13 -4.21 0.80
CA MET A 107 -0.46 -5.56 0.32
C MET A 107 -1.18 -5.61 -1.03
N ALA A 108 -2.02 -4.63 -1.36
CA ALA A 108 -2.72 -4.59 -2.65
C ALA A 108 -1.77 -4.40 -3.85
N SER A 109 -0.56 -3.90 -3.60
CA SER A 109 0.55 -3.91 -4.54
C SER A 109 1.38 -5.19 -4.40
N LEU A 110 1.86 -5.45 -3.19
CA LEU A 110 2.83 -6.51 -2.92
C LEU A 110 2.34 -7.91 -3.33
N TYR A 111 1.04 -8.17 -3.23
CA TYR A 111 0.43 -9.43 -3.67
C TYR A 111 0.77 -9.79 -5.12
N TYR A 112 0.73 -8.82 -6.04
CA TYR A 112 1.06 -9.06 -7.45
C TYR A 112 2.54 -9.43 -7.62
N LEU A 113 3.43 -8.81 -6.86
CA LEU A 113 4.86 -9.13 -6.88
C LEU A 113 5.15 -10.52 -6.27
N ILE A 114 4.46 -10.89 -5.19
CA ILE A 114 4.57 -12.22 -4.55
C ILE A 114 4.17 -13.32 -5.53
N THR A 115 3.00 -13.16 -6.16
CA THR A 115 2.42 -14.18 -7.06
C THR A 115 3.16 -14.28 -8.39
N TYR A 116 3.85 -13.22 -8.83
CA TYR A 116 4.69 -13.26 -10.02
C TYR A 116 5.78 -14.33 -9.90
N ARG A 117 5.79 -15.30 -10.83
CA ARG A 117 6.84 -16.31 -10.93
C ARG A 117 7.72 -15.99 -12.15
N PRO A 118 8.96 -15.51 -11.97
CA PRO A 118 9.86 -15.31 -13.09
C PRO A 118 10.13 -16.64 -13.77
N ARG A 119 10.15 -16.67 -15.10
CA ARG A 119 10.47 -17.89 -15.83
C ARG A 119 11.95 -18.18 -15.62
N ARG A 120 12.29 -19.30 -14.95
CA ARG A 120 13.67 -19.80 -14.95
C ARG A 120 14.10 -20.02 -16.41
N GLN A 121 15.04 -19.21 -16.90
CA GLN A 121 15.83 -19.64 -18.06
C GLN A 121 16.54 -20.91 -17.62
N LYS A 122 16.15 -22.06 -18.19
CA LYS A 122 17.00 -23.24 -18.14
C LYS A 122 18.31 -22.82 -18.81
N GLN A 123 19.38 -22.70 -18.03
CA GLN A 123 20.72 -22.74 -18.60
C GLN A 123 20.90 -24.18 -19.09
N THR A 124 20.78 -24.37 -20.40
CA THR A 124 21.32 -25.52 -21.12
C THR A 124 22.82 -25.38 -21.24
#